data_AF-A0A2N2A253-F1
#
_entry.id   AF-A0A2N2A253-F1
#
_cell.length_a   1.000
_cell.length_b   1.000
_cell.length_c   1.000
_cell.angle_alpha   90.00
_cell.angle_beta   90.00
_cell.angle_gamma   90.00
#
_symmetry.space_group_name_H-M   'P 1'
#
loop_
_entity.id
_entity.type
_entity.pdbx_description
1 polymer ?
#
loop_
_entity_poly.entity_id
_entity_poly.type
_entity_poly.pdbx_seq_one_letter_code
_entity_poly.pdbx_strand_id
1 'polypeptide(L)'
;MPGLLIGLVCGAGELFLLTRLTKVLLAGDMFKTFIYVLFKFLLIAAVLASVTIWFRSDLIWCGVGISSVLIIGAIIINIRNRRNGKGEK
;
A
#
# COMPACT_ATOMS: atom_id res chain seq x y z
N MET A 1 -5.28 -8.81 18.95
CA MET A 1 -4.77 -7.78 18.01
C MET A 1 -5.15 -8.09 16.55
N PRO A 2 -6.43 -8.33 16.22
CA PRO A 2 -6.86 -8.60 14.85
C PRO A 2 -6.73 -7.37 13.94
N GLY A 3 -6.89 -6.15 14.47
CA GLY A 3 -6.77 -4.92 13.67
C GLY A 3 -5.37 -4.73 13.08
N LEU A 4 -4.32 -5.09 13.82
CA LEU A 4 -2.94 -5.01 13.34
C LEU A 4 -2.71 -5.95 12.15
N LEU A 5 -3.22 -7.18 12.22
CA LEU A 5 -3.13 -8.18 11.16
C LEU A 5 -3.88 -7.73 9.89
N ILE A 6 -5.11 -7.23 10.06
CA ILE A 6 -5.91 -6.67 8.97
C ILE A 6 -5.21 -5.47 8.34
N GLY A 7 -4.67 -4.57 9.16
CA GLY A 7 -3.92 -3.41 8.71
C GLY A 7 -2.63 -3.79 7.97
N LEU A 8 -1.94 -4.85 8.40
CA LEU A 8 -0.71 -5.33 7.78
C LEU A 8 -0.99 -5.95 6.39
N VAL A 9 -2.05 -6.77 6.28
CA VAL A 9 -2.49 -7.36 5.00
C VAL A 9 -2.99 -6.27 4.05
N CYS A 10 -3.77 -5.31 4.53
CA CYS A 10 -4.21 -4.16 3.74
C CYS A 10 -3.02 -3.32 3.26
N GLY A 11 -2.11 -2.97 4.17
CA GLY A 11 -0.92 -2.18 3.84
C GLY A 11 -0.02 -2.87 2.83
N ALA A 12 0.12 -4.20 2.91
CA ALA A 12 0.87 -4.97 1.92
C ALA A 12 0.19 -4.93 0.53
N GLY A 13 -1.14 -5.06 0.50
CA GLY A 13 -1.94 -4.91 -0.72
C GLY A 13 -1.78 -3.53 -1.35
N GLU A 14 -1.86 -2.46 -0.55
CA GLU A 14 -1.64 -1.09 -1.01
C GLU A 14 -0.23 -0.87 -1.57
N LEU A 15 0.80 -1.40 -0.91
CA LEU A 15 2.19 -1.31 -1.38
C LEU A 15 2.42 -2.03 -2.70
N PHE A 16 1.81 -3.20 -2.85
CA PHE A 16 1.83 -3.94 -4.10
C PHE A 16 1.16 -3.12 -5.22
N LEU A 17 0.00 -2.54 -4.93
CA LEU A 17 -0.73 -1.70 -5.86
C LEU A 17 0.05 -0.45 -6.25
N LEU A 18 0.66 0.22 -5.27
CA LEU A 18 1.53 1.39 -5.47
C LEU A 18 2.72 1.05 -6.36
N THR A 19 3.41 -0.05 -6.08
CA THR A 19 4.57 -0.47 -6.89
C THR A 19 4.17 -0.72 -8.34
N ARG A 20 3.00 -1.34 -8.57
CA ARG A 20 2.49 -1.61 -9.91
C ARG A 20 2.01 -0.34 -10.61
N LEU A 21 1.35 0.55 -9.87
CA LEU A 21 0.94 1.87 -10.33
C LEU A 21 2.16 2.69 -10.75
N THR A 22 3.24 2.72 -9.97
CA THR A 22 4.47 3.44 -10.34
C THR A 22 5.07 2.89 -11.64
N LYS A 23 5.07 1.57 -11.83
CA LYS A 23 5.54 0.96 -13.10
C LYS A 23 4.68 1.36 -14.29
N VAL A 24 3.37 1.38 -14.13
CA VAL A 24 2.41 1.76 -15.18
C VAL A 24 2.47 3.25 -15.48
N LEU A 25 2.63 4.08 -14.45
CA LEU A 25 2.82 5.52 -14.55
C LEU A 25 4.09 5.85 -15.33
N LEU A 26 5.20 5.16 -15.03
CA LEU A 26 6.47 5.28 -15.77
C LEU A 26 6.33 4.82 -17.22
N ALA A 27 5.41 3.91 -17.53
CA ALA A 27 5.11 3.47 -18.88
C ALA A 27 4.21 4.44 -19.68
N GLY A 28 3.77 5.56 -19.09
CA GLY A 28 2.96 6.60 -19.75
C GLY A 28 1.48 6.24 -19.95
N ASP A 29 1.00 5.15 -19.34
CA ASP A 29 -0.33 4.59 -19.58
C ASP A 29 -1.36 5.21 -18.61
N MET A 30 -1.93 6.36 -19.00
CA MET A 30 -2.83 7.17 -18.14
C MET A 30 -4.10 6.42 -17.74
N PHE A 31 -4.70 5.63 -18.63
CA PHE A 31 -5.94 4.92 -18.36
C PHE A 31 -5.77 3.84 -17.30
N LYS A 32 -4.68 3.06 -17.40
CA LYS A 32 -4.34 2.06 -16.38
C LYS A 32 -4.00 2.72 -15.04
N THR A 33 -3.27 3.83 -15.06
CA THR A 33 -2.98 4.61 -13.85
C THR A 33 -4.27 4.99 -13.12
N PHE A 34 -5.27 5.50 -13.84
CA PHE A 34 -6.56 5.87 -13.26
C PHE A 34 -7.26 4.67 -12.61
N ILE A 35 -7.30 3.51 -13.27
CA ILE A 35 -7.88 2.28 -12.72
C ILE A 35 -7.17 1.86 -11.43
N TYR A 36 -5.83 1.91 -11.39
CA TYR A 36 -5.07 1.55 -10.19
C TYR A 36 -5.30 2.50 -9.02
N VAL A 37 -5.45 3.81 -9.28
CA VAL A 37 -5.83 4.79 -8.24
C VAL A 37 -7.22 4.46 -7.69
N LEU A 38 -8.18 4.18 -8.57
CA LEU A 38 -9.56 3.89 -8.17
C LEU A 38 -9.63 2.61 -7.33
N PHE A 39 -8.90 1.57 -7.72
CA PHE A 39 -8.79 0.33 -6.94
C PHE A 39 -8.13 0.56 -5.58
N LYS A 40 -7.14 1.45 -5.50
CA LYS A 40 -6.52 1.83 -4.22
C LYS A 40 -7.54 2.44 -3.26
N PHE A 41 -8.33 3.40 -3.72
CA PHE A 41 -9.39 4.01 -2.92
C PHE A 41 -10.44 2.99 -2.48
N LEU A 42 -10.83 2.08 -3.38
CA LEU A 42 -11.79 1.02 -3.08
C LEU A 42 -11.27 0.09 -1.97
N LEU A 43 -9.98 -0.26 -2.01
CA LEU A 43 -9.34 -1.15 -1.05
C LEU A 43 -9.25 -0.50 0.35
N ILE A 44 -8.86 0.77 0.41
CA ILE A 44 -8.88 1.56 1.65
C ILE A 44 -10.30 1.63 2.20
N ALA A 45 -11.29 1.98 1.36
CA ALA A 45 -12.68 2.13 1.78
C ALA A 45 -13.26 0.81 2.33
N ALA A 46 -12.99 -0.31 1.65
CA ALA A 46 -13.43 -1.63 2.08
C ALA A 46 -12.84 -2.02 3.45
N VAL A 47 -11.54 -1.75 3.65
CA VAL A 47 -10.87 -2.06 4.93
C VAL A 47 -11.35 -1.12 6.03
N LEU A 48 -11.48 0.18 5.76
CA LEU A 48 -12.00 1.13 6.73
C LEU A 48 -13.44 0.78 7.16
N ALA A 49 -14.30 0.43 6.20
CA ALA A 49 -15.69 0.04 6.45
C ALA A 49 -15.76 -1.24 7.29
N SER A 50 -14.99 -2.28 6.92
CA SER A 50 -14.95 -3.55 7.64
C SER A 50 -14.47 -3.37 9.09
N VAL A 51 -13.39 -2.61 9.30
CA VAL A 51 -12.85 -2.37 10.65
C VAL A 51 -13.76 -1.46 11.47
N THR A 52 -14.41 -0.47 10.85
CA THR A 52 -15.35 0.43 11.54
C THR A 52 -16.58 -0.31 12.08
N ILE A 53 -17.11 -1.27 11.31
CA ILE A 53 -18.33 -2.01 11.69
C ILE A 53 -18.01 -3.11 12.71
N TRP A 54 -16.89 -3.82 12.55
CA TRP A 54 -16.62 -5.05 13.30
C TRP A 54 -15.63 -4.87 14.47
N PHE A 55 -14.72 -3.89 14.38
CA PHE A 55 -13.56 -3.76 15.26
C PHE A 55 -13.21 -2.30 15.59
N ARG A 56 -14.21 -1.52 16.02
CA ARG A 56 -14.06 -0.09 16.33
C ARG A 56 -12.95 0.21 17.36
N SER A 57 -12.73 -0.68 18.32
CA SER A 57 -11.66 -0.55 19.34
C SER A 57 -10.25 -0.82 18.79
N ASP A 58 -10.13 -1.58 17.70
CA ASP A 58 -8.87 -1.94 17.05
C ASP A 58 -8.56 -1.03 15.83
N LEU A 59 -9.37 0.00 15.59
CA LEU A 59 -9.24 0.94 14.46
C LEU A 59 -7.87 1.63 14.46
N ILE A 60 -7.38 2.02 15.65
CA ILE A 60 -6.05 2.64 15.83
C ILE A 60 -4.95 1.64 15.46
N TRP A 61 -5.06 0.39 15.91
CA TRP A 61 -4.08 -0.67 15.60
C TRP A 61 -4.08 -1.04 14.12
N CYS A 62 -5.23 -0.95 13.44
CA CYS A 62 -5.32 -1.10 11.99
C CYS A 62 -4.59 0.03 11.26
N GLY A 63 -4.80 1.28 11.68
CA GLY A 63 -4.07 2.43 11.14
C GLY A 63 -2.56 2.30 11.31
N VAL A 64 -2.10 1.91 12.51
CA VAL A 64 -0.69 1.65 12.80
C VAL A 64 -0.13 0.54 11.90
N GLY A 65 -0.90 -0.54 11.68
CA GLY A 65 -0.51 -1.62 10.78
C GLY A 65 -0.31 -1.15 9.33
N ILE A 66 -1.26 -0.39 8.79
CA ILE A 66 -1.20 0.14 7.42
C ILE A 66 0.01 1.07 7.25
N SER A 67 0.16 2.06 8.15
CA SER A 67 1.27 3.02 8.11
C SER A 67 2.62 2.34 8.25
N SER A 68 2.75 1.37 9.17
CA SER A 68 4.00 0.63 9.38
C SER A 68 4.42 -0.09 8.11
N VAL A 69 3.51 -0.82 7.46
CA VAL A 69 3.81 -1.53 6.22
C VAL A 69 4.20 -0.56 5.10
N LEU A 70 3.44 0.52 4.90
CA LEU A 70 3.74 1.55 3.91
C LEU A 70 5.13 2.17 4.10
N ILE A 71 5.49 2.53 5.33
CA ILE A 71 6.80 3.11 5.66
C ILE A 71 7.92 2.10 5.40
N ILE A 72 7.79 0.88 5.93
CA ILE A 72 8.80 -0.17 5.78
C ILE A 72 8.97 -0.54 4.31
N GLY A 73 7.88 -0.74 3.57
CA GLY A 73 7.92 -1.08 2.15
C GLY A 73 8.49 0.05 1.30
N ALA A 74 8.19 1.32 1.60
CA ALA A 74 8.81 2.46 0.93
C ALA A 74 10.33 2.48 1.15
N ILE A 75 10.80 2.22 2.38
CA ILE A 75 12.24 2.11 2.68
C ILE A 75 12.87 0.96 1.87
N ILE A 76 12.24 -0.22 1.85
CA ILE A 76 12.73 -1.39 1.09
C ILE A 76 12.81 -1.07 -0.40
N ILE A 77 11.77 -0.46 -0.98
CA ILE A 77 11.73 -0.08 -2.39
C ILE A 77 12.84 0.95 -2.69
N ASN A 78 13.02 1.94 -1.82
CA ASN A 78 14.07 2.96 -1.97
C ASN A 78 15.47 2.33 -1.95
N ILE A 79 15.74 1.43 -0.99
CA ILE A 79 17.02 0.70 -0.89
C ILE A 79 17.24 -0.17 -2.14
N ARG A 80 16.22 -0.91 -2.59
CA ARG A 80 16.30 -1.73 -3.81
C ARG A 80 16.58 -0.88 -5.05
N ASN A 81 15.88 0.24 -5.20
CA ASN A 81 16.08 1.15 -6.32
C ASN A 81 17.49 1.73 -6.32
N ARG A 82 18.00 2.14 -5.16
CA ARG A 82 19.38 2.63 -5.00
C ARG A 82 20.44 1.57 -5.28
N ARG A 83 20.16 0.30 -4.97
CA ARG A 83 21.06 -0.83 -5.25
C ARG A 83 21.11 -1.16 -6.74
N ASN A 84 19.97 -1.14 -7.43
CA ASN A 84 19.90 -1.35 -8.87
C ASN A 84 20.52 -0.19 -9.67
N GLY A 85 20.32 1.06 -9.23
CA GLY A 85 20.93 2.24 -9.89
C GLY A 85 22.43 2.43 -9.65
N LYS A 86 23.08 1.57 -8.85
CA LYS A 86 24.54 1.60 -8.60
C LYS A 86 25.35 0.62 -9.48
N GLY A 87 24.70 -0.10 -10.40
CA GLY A 87 25.34 -1.04 -11.32
C GLY A 87 25.58 -0.52 -12.75
N GLU A 88 25.19 0.71 -13.07
CA GLU A 88 25.41 1.34 -14.40
C GLU A 88 26.57 2.34 -14.37
N LYS A 89 27.77 1.87 -14.00
CA LYS A 89 29.02 2.59 -14.28
C LYS A 89 30.07 1.60 -14.74
#